data_AF-A0A8R7PCR4-F1
#
_entry.id   AF-A0A8R7PCR4-F1
#
_cell.length_a   1.000
_cell.length_b   1.000
_cell.length_c   1.000
_cell.angle_alpha   90.00
_cell.angle_beta   90.00
_cell.angle_gamma   90.00
#
_symmetry.space_group_name_H-M   'P 1'
#
loop_
_entity.id
_entity.type
_entity.pdbx_description
1 polymer ?
#
loop_
_entity_poly.entity_id
_entity_poly.type
_entity_poly.pdbx_seq_one_letter_code
_entity_poly.pdbx_strand_id
1 'polypeptide(L)'
;MPLLHLSLPPHRLLVGRRRLFAPPTPPPSRISIRAAALISSAAEDGSDLPFPPERAPHHRELAAAAASVERACRLCVDVKRSLLSGGRKILEKNDQSPVTIADFGVQALISFELQQLFPSIPLVAEEDSTFLKSSNPDDNSGNVLIESISSAVTDKVKNSGSPLTHDDVLRAIDRGGKDAVSFDSNPATYWVLDPIDGTKGFLKGDDALSVWLLW
;
A
#
# COMPACT_ATOMS: atom_id res chain seq x y z
N MET A 1 -1.06 -8.78 24.41
CA MET A 1 -0.64 -8.55 23.01
C MET A 1 -1.72 -9.13 22.11
N PRO A 2 -2.63 -8.33 21.52
CA PRO A 2 -3.63 -8.88 20.63
C PRO A 2 -3.03 -9.04 19.22
N LEU A 3 -2.92 -10.29 18.78
CA LEU A 3 -2.66 -10.65 17.38
C LEU A 3 -3.96 -10.47 16.59
N LEU A 4 -3.96 -9.60 15.58
CA LEU A 4 -5.08 -9.47 14.65
C LEU A 4 -4.86 -10.43 13.47
N HIS A 5 -5.55 -11.57 13.50
CA HIS A 5 -5.60 -12.53 12.39
C HIS A 5 -6.94 -12.33 11.64
N LEU A 6 -6.90 -11.62 10.52
CA LEU A 6 -8.08 -11.39 9.67
C LEU A 6 -8.27 -12.57 8.71
N SER A 7 -9.28 -13.41 8.97
CA SER A 7 -9.75 -14.43 8.05
C SER A 7 -11.03 -13.95 7.36
N LEU A 8 -11.02 -13.91 6.02
CA LEU A 8 -12.17 -13.52 5.20
C LEU A 8 -13.13 -14.70 4.99
N PRO A 9 -14.45 -14.54 5.19
CA PRO A 9 -15.42 -15.57 4.87
C PRO A 9 -15.84 -15.55 3.38
N PRO A 10 -16.22 -16.70 2.80
CA PRO A 10 -16.61 -16.80 1.40
C PRO A 10 -18.01 -16.22 1.13
N HIS A 11 -18.14 -15.57 -0.03
CA HIS A 11 -19.33 -14.87 -0.52
C HIS A 11 -20.59 -15.76 -0.61
N ARG A 12 -21.73 -15.24 -0.14
CA ARG A 12 -23.08 -15.70 -0.52
C ARG A 12 -23.88 -14.56 -1.15
N LEU A 13 -24.18 -14.71 -2.44
CA LEU A 13 -25.18 -13.95 -3.17
C LEU A 13 -26.59 -14.34 -2.69
N LEU A 14 -27.39 -13.36 -2.29
CA LEU A 14 -28.84 -13.51 -2.14
C LEU A 14 -29.55 -12.32 -2.81
N VAL A 15 -30.16 -12.63 -3.95
CA VAL A 15 -31.08 -11.77 -4.70
C VAL A 15 -32.48 -11.91 -4.08
N GLY A 16 -33.13 -10.80 -3.73
CA GLY A 16 -34.51 -10.78 -3.22
C GLY A 16 -35.22 -9.47 -3.59
N ARG A 17 -36.37 -9.58 -4.27
CA ARG A 17 -37.11 -8.53 -4.98
C ARG A 17 -38.30 -7.98 -4.17
N ARG A 18 -38.57 -6.66 -4.33
CA ARG A 18 -39.87 -5.92 -4.18
C ARG A 18 -40.41 -5.74 -2.74
N ARG A 19 -41.09 -4.66 -2.33
CA ARG A 19 -42.05 -3.73 -2.99
C ARG A 19 -42.02 -2.30 -2.39
N LEU A 20 -42.52 -1.37 -3.20
CA LEU A 20 -42.85 0.04 -2.99
C LEU A 20 -43.85 0.29 -1.86
N PHE A 21 -43.64 1.33 -1.04
CA PHE A 21 -44.68 2.20 -0.44
C PHE A 21 -44.06 3.57 -0.02
N ALA A 22 -44.63 4.67 -0.53
CA ALA A 22 -44.60 6.06 0.01
C ALA A 22 -46.06 6.41 0.44
N PRO A 23 -46.43 7.49 1.19
CA PRO A 23 -45.88 8.87 1.32
C PRO A 23 -46.03 9.43 2.80
N PRO A 24 -46.23 10.74 3.16
CA PRO A 24 -46.22 12.04 2.45
C PRO A 24 -45.37 13.18 3.07
N THR A 25 -45.27 14.28 2.31
CA THR A 25 -44.54 15.55 2.58
C THR A 25 -45.39 16.64 3.25
N PRO A 26 -44.81 17.54 4.08
CA PRO A 26 -45.39 18.84 4.43
C PRO A 26 -44.62 20.05 3.80
N PRO A 27 -45.16 21.29 3.88
CA PRO A 27 -45.00 22.37 2.87
C PRO A 27 -43.76 23.28 3.09
N PRO A 28 -43.46 24.24 2.17
CA PRO A 28 -42.22 25.01 2.22
C PRO A 28 -42.37 26.29 3.06
N SER A 29 -41.39 26.56 3.92
CA SER A 29 -41.19 27.87 4.55
C SER A 29 -39.81 28.43 4.22
N ARG A 30 -39.81 29.72 3.85
CA ARG A 30 -38.72 30.47 3.22
C ARG A 30 -37.55 30.78 4.17
N ILE A 31 -36.35 30.59 3.63
CA ILE A 31 -35.12 31.42 3.69
C ILE A 31 -34.74 32.02 5.05
N SER A 32 -33.59 31.56 5.56
CA SER A 32 -32.59 32.45 6.18
C SER A 32 -31.20 32.00 5.74
N ILE A 33 -30.51 32.88 5.00
CA ILE A 33 -29.12 32.70 4.56
C ILE A 33 -28.23 33.02 5.75
N ARG A 34 -27.54 32.01 6.29
CA ARG A 34 -26.32 32.22 7.07
C ARG A 34 -25.18 31.54 6.32
N ALA A 35 -24.28 32.37 5.80
CA ALA A 35 -22.98 31.94 5.32
C ALA A 35 -22.23 31.30 6.49
N ALA A 36 -22.16 29.98 6.49
CA ALA A 36 -21.22 29.20 7.28
C ALA A 36 -20.24 28.59 6.27
N ALA A 37 -18.96 28.81 6.52
CA ALA A 37 -17.86 28.43 5.66
C ALA A 37 -18.03 27.03 5.07
N LEU A 38 -17.87 26.92 3.75
CA LEU A 38 -17.64 25.66 3.06
C LEU A 38 -16.30 25.10 3.54
N ILE A 39 -16.32 24.40 4.67
CA ILE A 39 -15.35 23.35 4.91
C ILE A 39 -15.82 22.22 4.02
N SER A 40 -15.23 22.16 2.83
CA SER A 40 -15.35 21.01 1.95
C SER A 40 -14.82 19.81 2.73
N SER A 41 -15.72 18.97 3.26
CA SER A 41 -15.36 17.68 3.81
C SER A 41 -14.90 16.83 2.62
N ALA A 42 -13.62 16.87 2.32
CA ALA A 42 -12.98 15.78 1.61
C ALA A 42 -13.27 14.54 2.46
N ALA A 43 -14.12 13.66 1.96
CA ALA A 43 -14.41 12.39 2.61
C ALA A 43 -13.07 11.65 2.76
N GLU A 44 -12.63 11.53 4.01
CA GLU A 44 -11.47 10.76 4.43
C GLU A 44 -11.72 9.30 4.05
N ASP A 45 -11.28 8.91 2.86
CA ASP A 45 -11.17 7.53 2.41
C ASP A 45 -9.95 6.87 3.10
N GLY A 46 -10.00 6.87 4.43
CA GLY A 46 -9.12 6.11 5.32
C GLY A 46 -9.81 4.80 5.67
N SER A 47 -9.06 3.72 5.83
CA SER A 47 -9.63 2.48 6.35
C SER A 47 -10.28 2.77 7.70
N ASP A 48 -11.60 2.56 7.80
CA ASP A 48 -12.33 2.77 9.03
C ASP A 48 -11.91 1.66 10.00
N LEU A 49 -10.92 1.97 10.85
CA LEU A 49 -10.43 1.01 11.85
C LEU A 49 -11.63 0.58 12.73
N PRO A 50 -11.70 -0.68 13.16
CA PRO A 50 -12.86 -1.21 13.89
C PRO A 50 -12.99 -0.67 15.33
N PHE A 51 -12.32 0.43 15.64
CA PHE A 51 -12.31 1.11 16.93
C PHE A 51 -12.09 2.61 16.74
N PRO A 52 -12.63 3.43 17.65
CA PRO A 52 -12.57 4.87 17.52
C PRO A 52 -11.18 5.43 17.90
N PRO A 53 -10.84 6.67 17.46
CA PRO A 53 -9.53 7.28 17.64
C PRO A 53 -9.03 7.32 19.08
N GLU A 54 -9.91 7.48 20.06
CA GLU A 54 -9.55 7.64 21.47
C GLU A 54 -8.95 6.37 22.09
N ARG A 55 -9.05 5.22 21.40
CA ARG A 55 -8.50 3.93 21.85
C ARG A 55 -7.09 3.65 21.32
N ALA A 56 -6.56 4.49 20.45
CA ALA A 56 -5.21 4.35 19.91
C ALA A 56 -4.51 5.73 19.92
N PRO A 57 -3.42 5.93 20.69
CA PRO A 57 -2.65 7.18 20.72
C PRO A 57 -2.17 7.69 19.35
N HIS A 58 -2.30 6.83 18.35
CA HIS A 58 -1.70 6.90 17.05
C HIS A 58 -2.62 6.35 15.95
N HIS A 59 -3.90 6.64 16.10
CA HIS A 59 -4.94 6.11 15.24
C HIS A 59 -4.73 6.48 13.76
N ARG A 60 -4.21 7.68 13.48
CA ARG A 60 -3.98 8.17 12.11
C ARG A 60 -2.90 7.37 11.39
N GLU A 61 -1.79 7.12 12.06
CA GLU A 61 -0.68 6.31 11.57
C GLU A 61 -1.16 4.89 11.28
N LEU A 62 -1.88 4.28 12.23
CA LEU A 62 -2.43 2.95 12.07
C LEU A 62 -3.46 2.85 10.93
N ALA A 63 -4.32 3.85 10.77
CA ALA A 63 -5.32 3.87 9.69
C ALA A 63 -4.64 4.02 8.32
N ALA A 64 -3.62 4.88 8.21
CA ALA A 64 -2.86 5.00 6.99
C ALA A 64 -2.11 3.71 6.65
N ALA A 65 -1.41 3.13 7.63
CA ALA A 65 -0.71 1.85 7.51
C ALA A 65 -1.64 0.74 7.01
N ALA A 66 -2.81 0.56 7.65
CA ALA A 66 -3.78 -0.45 7.26
C ALA A 66 -4.31 -0.24 5.84
N ALA A 67 -4.64 1.00 5.47
CA ALA A 67 -5.10 1.33 4.12
C ALA A 67 -4.02 1.07 3.05
N SER A 68 -2.76 1.41 3.34
CA SER A 68 -1.62 1.15 2.45
C SER A 68 -1.34 -0.34 2.31
N VAL A 69 -1.38 -1.11 3.40
CA VAL A 69 -1.23 -2.57 3.39
C VAL A 69 -2.36 -3.24 2.60
N GLU A 70 -3.60 -2.77 2.72
CA GLU A 70 -4.70 -3.30 1.92
C GLU A 70 -4.45 -3.15 0.41
N ARG A 71 -3.96 -1.99 -0.02
CA ARG A 71 -3.59 -1.74 -1.42
C ARG A 71 -2.39 -2.58 -1.87
N ALA A 72 -1.38 -2.72 -1.01
CA ALA A 72 -0.24 -3.60 -1.23
C ALA A 72 -0.67 -5.07 -1.41
N CYS A 73 -1.60 -5.57 -0.60
CA CYS A 73 -2.15 -6.92 -0.76
C CYS A 73 -2.83 -7.11 -2.12
N ARG A 74 -3.57 -6.11 -2.62
CA ARG A 74 -4.16 -6.15 -3.97
C ARG A 74 -3.09 -6.18 -5.06
N LEU A 75 -2.01 -5.42 -4.91
CA LEU A 75 -0.85 -5.46 -5.80
C LEU A 75 -0.24 -6.87 -5.84
N CYS A 76 0.01 -7.48 -4.68
CA CYS A 76 0.56 -8.83 -4.58
C CYS A 76 -0.33 -9.87 -5.29
N VAL A 77 -1.65 -9.80 -5.12
CA VAL A 77 -2.60 -10.70 -5.79
C VAL A 77 -2.51 -10.57 -7.32
N ASP A 78 -2.41 -9.35 -7.84
CA ASP A 78 -2.33 -9.12 -9.28
C ASP A 78 -0.98 -9.59 -9.86
N VAL A 79 0.12 -9.33 -9.17
CA VAL A 79 1.45 -9.85 -9.55
C VAL A 79 1.47 -11.38 -9.49
N LYS A 80 0.95 -12.00 -8.43
CA LYS A 80 0.85 -13.47 -8.30
C LYS A 80 0.07 -14.07 -9.45
N ARG A 81 -1.06 -13.47 -9.84
CA ARG A 81 -1.87 -13.92 -11.00
C ARG A 81 -1.07 -13.86 -12.31
N SER A 82 -0.27 -12.81 -12.51
CA SER A 82 0.59 -12.66 -13.68
C SER A 82 1.71 -13.72 -13.71
N LEU A 83 2.37 -13.96 -12.57
CA LEU A 83 3.44 -14.95 -12.43
C LEU A 83 2.95 -16.36 -12.75
N LEU A 84 1.77 -16.74 -12.24
CA LEU A 84 1.15 -18.05 -12.49
C LEU A 84 0.71 -18.24 -13.95
N SER A 85 0.43 -17.14 -14.66
CA SER A 85 -0.01 -17.17 -16.07
C SER A 85 1.17 -17.25 -17.07
N GLY A 86 2.39 -17.51 -16.59
CA GLY A 86 3.59 -17.70 -17.43
C GLY A 86 4.55 -16.50 -17.43
N GLY A 87 4.23 -15.40 -16.76
CA GLY A 87 5.06 -14.20 -16.68
C GLY A 87 6.15 -14.26 -15.59
N ARG A 88 6.87 -15.37 -15.43
CA ARG A 88 7.87 -15.52 -14.36
C ARG A 88 9.03 -14.54 -14.52
N LYS A 89 9.01 -13.46 -13.74
CA LYS A 89 10.16 -12.61 -13.42
C LYS A 89 10.51 -12.79 -11.94
N ILE A 90 11.06 -13.97 -11.64
CA ILE A 90 11.68 -14.26 -10.34
C ILE A 90 13.11 -13.74 -10.45
N LEU A 91 13.53 -12.94 -9.49
CA LEU A 91 14.90 -12.47 -9.37
C LEU A 91 15.54 -13.12 -8.14
N GLU A 92 16.84 -13.33 -8.16
CA GLU A 92 17.60 -13.85 -7.03
C GLU A 92 18.64 -12.80 -6.63
N LYS A 93 18.64 -12.40 -5.36
CA LYS A 93 19.67 -11.50 -4.80
C LYS A 93 21.01 -12.24 -4.68
N ASN A 94 22.07 -11.50 -4.37
CA ASN A 94 23.42 -12.05 -4.22
C ASN A 94 23.55 -13.17 -3.17
N ASP A 95 22.68 -13.17 -2.16
CA ASP A 95 22.61 -14.17 -1.10
C ASP A 95 21.67 -15.35 -1.43
N GLN A 96 21.21 -15.46 -2.67
CA GLN A 96 20.29 -16.49 -3.17
C GLN A 96 18.89 -16.43 -2.54
N SER A 97 18.54 -15.32 -1.88
CA SER A 97 17.16 -15.04 -1.52
C SER A 97 16.38 -14.64 -2.78
N PRO A 98 15.17 -15.20 -3.00
CA PRO A 98 14.34 -14.80 -4.11
C PRO A 98 13.65 -13.46 -3.80
N VAL A 99 13.56 -12.61 -4.81
CA VAL A 99 12.82 -11.35 -4.79
C VAL A 99 12.00 -11.22 -6.07
N THR A 100 10.86 -10.55 -6.00
CA THR A 100 9.94 -10.41 -7.13
C THR A 100 9.54 -8.96 -7.36
N ILE A 101 8.85 -8.72 -8.47
CA ILE A 101 8.20 -7.42 -8.74
C ILE A 101 7.26 -7.01 -7.59
N ALA A 102 6.66 -7.98 -6.88
CA ALA A 102 5.76 -7.68 -5.78
C ALA A 102 6.50 -7.09 -4.58
N ASP A 103 7.68 -7.59 -4.21
CA ASP A 103 8.48 -7.08 -3.10
C ASP A 103 8.83 -5.60 -3.32
N PHE A 104 9.40 -5.27 -4.48
CA PHE A 104 9.71 -3.88 -4.86
C PHE A 104 8.45 -3.01 -4.99
N GLY A 105 7.36 -3.55 -5.55
CA GLY A 105 6.11 -2.83 -5.76
C GLY A 105 5.40 -2.49 -4.45
N VAL A 106 5.35 -3.42 -3.49
CA VAL A 106 4.80 -3.19 -2.15
C VAL A 106 5.61 -2.12 -1.43
N GLN A 107 6.94 -2.23 -1.44
CA GLN A 107 7.81 -1.23 -0.81
C GLN A 107 7.61 0.16 -1.42
N ALA A 108 7.62 0.26 -2.75
CA ALA A 108 7.38 1.53 -3.44
C ALA A 108 6.02 2.15 -3.08
N LEU A 109 4.95 1.35 -3.10
CA LEU A 109 3.59 1.81 -2.82
C LEU A 109 3.46 2.32 -1.38
N ILE A 110 3.84 1.50 -0.40
CA ILE A 110 3.71 1.85 1.02
C ILE A 110 4.63 3.02 1.35
N SER A 111 5.88 3.00 0.88
CA SER A 111 6.83 4.08 1.11
C SER A 111 6.33 5.42 0.55
N PHE A 112 5.80 5.42 -0.68
CA PHE A 112 5.25 6.63 -1.29
C PHE A 112 4.07 7.19 -0.48
N GLU A 113 3.10 6.36 -0.14
CA GLU A 113 1.90 6.83 0.58
C GLU A 113 2.23 7.33 2.00
N LEU A 114 3.11 6.62 2.71
CA LEU A 114 3.55 7.05 4.04
C LEU A 114 4.39 8.32 3.98
N GLN A 115 5.20 8.54 2.93
CA GLN A 115 5.94 9.79 2.75
C GLN A 115 4.99 10.99 2.56
N GLN A 116 3.87 10.80 1.86
CA GLN A 116 2.90 11.87 1.64
C GLN A 116 2.15 12.25 2.92
N LEU A 117 1.87 11.27 3.79
CA LEU A 117 1.08 11.48 5.02
C LEU A 117 1.95 11.81 6.24
N PHE A 118 3.13 11.21 6.35
CA PHE A 118 4.03 11.27 7.49
C PHE A 118 5.49 11.48 7.05
N PRO A 119 5.81 12.63 6.42
CA PRO A 119 7.14 12.88 5.86
C PRO A 119 8.27 12.90 6.89
N SER A 120 7.95 13.12 8.17
CA SER A 120 8.92 13.20 9.26
C SER A 120 9.25 11.85 9.91
N ILE A 121 8.50 10.79 9.59
CA ILE A 121 8.76 9.44 10.13
C ILE A 121 9.59 8.67 9.11
N PRO A 122 10.84 8.30 9.41
CA PRO A 122 11.68 7.54 8.49
C PRO A 122 11.15 6.11 8.29
N LEU A 123 11.50 5.50 7.16
CA LEU A 123 11.15 4.13 6.83
C LEU A 123 12.42 3.28 6.79
N VAL A 124 12.34 2.09 7.39
CA VAL A 124 13.33 1.03 7.26
C VAL A 124 12.65 -0.14 6.56
N ALA A 125 13.19 -0.59 5.45
CA ALA A 125 12.63 -1.65 4.64
C ALA A 125 13.73 -2.54 4.05
N GLU A 126 13.35 -3.73 3.55
CA GLU A 126 14.32 -4.72 3.08
C GLU A 126 14.97 -4.36 1.74
N GLU A 127 14.22 -3.81 0.79
CA GLU A 127 14.68 -3.66 -0.60
C GLU A 127 15.39 -2.34 -0.87
N ASP A 128 16.24 -2.32 -1.90
CA ASP A 128 16.81 -1.09 -2.46
C ASP A 128 16.90 -1.19 -4.00
N SER A 129 17.00 -0.04 -4.69
CA SER A 129 17.01 -0.01 -6.15
C SER A 129 18.35 -0.40 -6.78
N THR A 130 19.40 -0.62 -5.98
CA THR A 130 20.73 -0.94 -6.54
C THR A 130 20.70 -2.25 -7.32
N PHE A 131 19.85 -3.19 -6.89
CA PHE A 131 19.62 -4.46 -7.58
C PHE A 131 18.84 -4.33 -8.89
N LEU A 132 18.05 -3.26 -9.07
CA LEU A 132 17.25 -3.03 -10.28
C LEU A 132 18.05 -2.37 -11.41
N LYS A 133 19.14 -1.69 -11.06
CA LYS A 133 20.00 -1.00 -12.02
C LYS A 133 20.99 -1.99 -12.61
N SER A 134 20.93 -2.20 -13.93
CA SER A 134 21.93 -3.04 -14.60
C SER A 134 23.30 -2.38 -14.53
N SER A 135 24.33 -3.17 -14.24
CA SER A 135 25.72 -2.73 -14.29
C SER A 135 26.27 -2.69 -15.72
N ASN A 136 25.53 -3.23 -16.70
CA ASN A 136 25.88 -3.18 -18.13
C ASN A 136 24.96 -2.20 -18.88
N PRO A 137 25.51 -1.14 -19.52
CA PRO A 137 24.72 -0.17 -20.28
C PRO A 137 23.89 -0.77 -21.44
N ASP A 138 24.32 -1.91 -22.00
CA ASP A 138 23.64 -2.56 -23.12
C ASP A 138 22.53 -3.53 -22.67
N ASP A 139 22.41 -3.78 -21.37
CA ASP A 139 21.43 -4.68 -20.80
C ASP A 139 20.15 -3.94 -20.38
N ASN A 140 19.11 -4.09 -21.21
CA ASN A 140 17.79 -3.51 -20.98
C ASN A 140 16.94 -4.26 -19.94
N SER A 141 17.44 -5.34 -19.33
CA SER A 141 16.67 -6.14 -18.37
C SER A 141 16.22 -5.31 -17.16
N GLY A 142 17.09 -4.45 -16.63
CA GLY A 142 16.79 -3.54 -15.52
C GLY A 142 15.66 -2.56 -15.86
N ASN A 143 15.71 -1.93 -17.04
CA ASN A 143 14.65 -1.03 -17.50
C ASN A 143 13.29 -1.75 -17.62
N VAL A 144 13.30 -2.98 -18.14
CA VAL A 144 12.10 -3.82 -18.27
C VAL A 144 11.54 -4.24 -16.90
N LEU A 145 12.39 -4.40 -15.88
CA LEU A 145 11.96 -4.64 -14.50
C LEU A 145 11.35 -3.39 -13.88
N ILE A 146 12.01 -2.25 -14.02
CA ILE A 146 11.54 -0.95 -13.51
C ILE A 146 10.17 -0.60 -14.12
N GLU A 147 10.00 -0.81 -15.42
CA GLU A 147 8.70 -0.66 -16.10
C GLU A 147 7.63 -1.57 -15.46
N SER A 148 7.96 -2.84 -15.21
CA SER A 148 7.00 -3.80 -14.64
C SER A 148 6.62 -3.45 -13.20
N ILE A 149 7.58 -2.97 -12.39
CA ILE A 149 7.34 -2.50 -11.03
C ILE A 149 6.48 -1.24 -11.07
N SER A 150 6.84 -0.28 -11.92
CA SER A 150 6.12 1.00 -12.04
C SER A 150 4.68 0.79 -12.50
N SER A 151 4.47 -0.10 -13.46
CA SER A 151 3.12 -0.51 -13.90
C SER A 151 2.33 -1.15 -12.77
N ALA A 152 2.93 -2.04 -11.97
CA ALA A 152 2.25 -2.68 -10.84
C ALA A 152 1.83 -1.69 -9.74
N VAL A 153 2.62 -0.61 -9.54
CA VAL A 153 2.38 0.39 -8.49
C VAL A 153 1.37 1.46 -8.92
N THR A 154 1.48 1.96 -10.15
CA THR A 154 0.76 3.17 -10.60
C THR A 154 -0.76 3.03 -10.49
N ASP A 155 -1.31 1.84 -10.77
CA ASP A 155 -2.75 1.58 -10.70
C ASP A 155 -3.26 1.40 -9.26
N LYS A 156 -2.37 1.19 -8.29
CA LYS A 156 -2.72 0.83 -6.92
C LYS A 156 -2.48 1.97 -5.94
N VAL A 157 -1.50 2.82 -6.21
CA VAL A 157 -1.11 3.89 -5.30
C VAL A 157 -2.19 4.95 -5.18
N LYS A 158 -2.46 5.39 -3.95
CA LYS A 158 -3.31 6.54 -3.69
C LYS A 158 -2.52 7.82 -3.93
N ASN A 159 -2.70 8.42 -5.11
CA ASN A 159 -2.04 9.65 -5.49
C ASN A 159 -3.06 10.66 -6.05
N SER A 160 -3.06 11.87 -5.49
CA SER A 160 -3.93 12.97 -5.94
C SER A 160 -3.26 13.88 -6.98
N GLY A 161 -1.98 13.65 -7.29
CA GLY A 161 -1.18 14.42 -8.25
C GLY A 161 -1.03 13.74 -9.61
N SER A 162 0.06 14.07 -10.32
CA SER A 162 0.45 13.40 -11.56
C SER A 162 0.83 11.94 -11.32
N PRO A 163 0.64 11.04 -12.31
CA PRO A 163 1.12 9.66 -12.23
C PRO A 163 2.60 9.58 -11.82
N LEU A 164 2.97 8.53 -11.08
CA LEU A 164 4.35 8.31 -10.66
C LEU A 164 5.22 8.02 -11.90
N THR A 165 6.35 8.72 -11.98
CA THR A 165 7.41 8.39 -12.93
C THR A 165 8.23 7.20 -12.42
N HIS A 166 9.03 6.58 -13.28
CA HIS A 166 9.99 5.55 -12.85
C HIS A 166 10.93 6.06 -11.76
N ASP A 167 11.37 7.32 -11.84
CA ASP A 167 12.23 7.93 -10.84
C ASP A 167 11.50 8.15 -9.50
N ASP A 168 10.20 8.41 -9.51
CA ASP A 168 9.40 8.45 -8.28
C ASP A 168 9.34 7.07 -7.61
N VAL A 169 9.13 6.03 -8.40
CA VAL A 169 9.07 4.63 -7.91
C VAL A 169 10.42 4.22 -7.31
N LEU A 170 11.53 4.49 -8.02
CA LEU A 170 12.88 4.19 -7.51
C LEU A 170 13.20 4.96 -6.24
N ARG A 171 12.85 6.26 -6.18
CA ARG A 171 13.02 7.05 -4.95
C ARG A 171 12.17 6.53 -3.79
N ALA A 172 10.95 6.06 -4.07
CA ALA A 172 10.11 5.47 -3.04
C ALA A 172 10.70 4.16 -2.50
N ILE A 173 11.29 3.32 -3.36
CA ILE A 173 12.03 2.12 -2.92
C ILE A 173 13.23 2.54 -2.05
N ASP A 174 14.09 3.43 -2.57
CA ASP A 174 15.34 3.81 -1.91
C ASP A 174 15.12 4.55 -0.59
N ARG A 175 13.97 5.19 -0.38
CA ARG A 175 13.61 5.84 0.90
C ARG A 175 13.61 4.88 2.08
N GLY A 176 13.34 3.60 1.86
CA GLY A 176 13.38 2.56 2.90
C GLY A 176 14.69 1.77 2.94
N GLY A 177 15.57 1.95 1.95
CA GLY A 177 16.75 1.11 1.78
C GLY A 177 17.80 1.27 2.88
N LYS A 178 18.78 0.38 2.90
CA LYS A 178 19.83 0.26 3.92
C LYS A 178 20.59 1.56 4.27
N ASP A 179 20.73 2.47 3.30
CA ASP A 179 21.48 3.73 3.45
C ASP A 179 20.57 4.94 3.74
N ALA A 180 19.25 4.73 3.88
CA ALA A 180 18.27 5.81 4.00
C ALA A 180 18.13 6.37 5.42
N VAL A 181 18.47 5.58 6.44
CA VAL A 181 18.26 5.94 7.85
C VAL A 181 19.55 5.74 8.65
N SER A 182 19.99 6.82 9.30
CA SER A 182 21.03 6.74 10.34
C SER A 182 20.37 6.71 11.72
N PHE A 183 20.62 5.65 12.49
CA PHE A 183 20.15 5.56 13.86
C PHE A 183 21.02 6.45 14.77
N ASP A 184 20.45 7.53 15.29
CA ASP A 184 21.09 8.34 16.33
C ASP A 184 20.69 7.86 17.74
N SER A 185 21.25 8.50 18.77
CA SER A 185 21.02 8.10 20.17
C SER A 185 19.68 8.56 20.75
N ASN A 186 18.84 9.26 19.97
CA ASN A 186 17.54 9.72 20.44
C ASN A 186 16.46 8.68 20.15
N PRO A 187 15.47 8.52 21.05
CA PRO A 187 14.30 7.71 20.75
C PRO A 187 13.57 8.34 19.57
N ALA A 188 13.55 7.64 18.45
CA ALA A 188 12.87 8.04 17.23
C ALA A 188 11.84 6.98 16.83
N THR A 189 10.75 7.46 16.26
CA THR A 189 9.68 6.62 15.70
C THR A 189 10.04 6.28 14.26
N TYR A 190 9.89 5.01 13.88
CA TYR A 190 10.24 4.52 12.54
C TYR A 190 9.10 3.65 12.01
N TRP A 191 8.86 3.75 10.70
CA TRP A 191 8.15 2.69 9.98
C TRP A 191 9.13 1.55 9.70
N VAL A 192 8.72 0.32 9.94
CA VAL A 192 9.51 -0.87 9.60
C VAL A 192 8.67 -1.75 8.69
N LEU A 193 9.16 -2.01 7.48
CA LEU A 193 8.44 -2.73 6.43
C LEU A 193 9.22 -3.96 5.98
N ASP A 194 8.58 -5.12 6.10
CA ASP A 194 8.91 -6.29 5.29
C ASP A 194 7.84 -6.39 4.18
N PRO A 195 8.19 -6.09 2.92
CA PRO A 195 7.21 -5.99 1.86
C PRO A 195 6.53 -7.33 1.57
N ILE A 196 7.26 -8.46 1.70
CA ILE A 196 6.70 -9.82 1.60
C ILE A 196 7.52 -10.74 2.51
N ASP A 197 6.96 -11.08 3.67
CA ASP A 197 7.58 -12.08 4.53
C ASP A 197 7.36 -13.48 3.93
N GLY A 198 8.47 -14.12 3.58
CA GLY A 198 8.48 -15.46 3.00
C GLY A 198 8.21 -15.47 1.49
N THR A 199 8.96 -14.69 0.71
CA THR A 199 8.88 -14.66 -0.78
C THR A 199 8.96 -16.06 -1.42
N LYS A 200 9.68 -17.02 -0.80
CA LYS A 200 9.68 -18.43 -1.23
C LYS A 200 8.29 -19.09 -1.19
N GLY A 201 7.49 -18.82 -0.16
CA GLY A 201 6.12 -19.32 -0.04
C GLY A 201 5.19 -18.62 -1.03
N PHE A 202 5.34 -17.31 -1.18
CA PHE A 202 4.62 -16.52 -2.18
C PHE A 202 4.76 -17.10 -3.60
N LEU A 203 5.98 -17.47 -3.99
CA LEU A 203 6.29 -18.09 -5.28
C LEU A 203 5.72 -19.51 -5.45
N LYS A 204 5.59 -20.28 -4.36
CA LYS A 204 5.03 -21.64 -4.39
C LYS A 204 3.51 -21.65 -4.54
N GLY A 205 2.88 -20.49 -4.41
CA GLY A 205 1.44 -20.37 -4.52
C GLY A 205 0.68 -20.49 -3.20
N ASP A 206 1.37 -20.56 -2.06
CA ASP A 206 0.72 -20.65 -0.74
C ASP A 206 -0.29 -19.49 -0.53
N ASP A 207 -1.40 -19.79 0.15
CA ASP A 207 -2.54 -18.87 0.30
C ASP A 207 -2.31 -17.77 1.35
N ALA A 208 -1.21 -17.85 2.10
CA ALA A 208 -0.83 -16.85 3.09
C ALA A 208 0.09 -15.80 2.44
N LEU A 209 -0.39 -14.56 2.34
CA LEU A 209 0.41 -13.37 2.03
C LEU A 209 0.55 -12.56 3.31
N SER A 210 1.79 -12.32 3.72
CA SER A 210 2.11 -11.50 4.88
C SER A 210 2.89 -10.27 4.43
N VAL A 211 2.27 -9.09 4.56
CA VAL A 211 2.96 -7.80 4.49
C VAL A 211 3.07 -7.30 5.92
N TRP A 212 4.28 -7.07 6.42
CA TRP A 212 4.46 -6.59 7.79
C TRP A 212 4.85 -5.13 7.79
N LEU A 213 4.03 -4.32 8.44
CA LEU A 213 4.34 -2.94 8.77
C LEU A 213 4.29 -2.80 10.29
N LEU A 214 5.46 -2.69 10.89
CA LEU A 214 5.62 -2.36 12.30
C LEU A 214 5.89 -0.87 12.46
N TRP A 215 5.50 -0.37 13.63
CA TRP A 215 5.60 1.02 13.99
C TRP A 215 5.79 1.16 15.50
#